data_AF-A0A968IHY4-F1
#
_entry.id   AF-A0A968IHY4-F1
#
_cell.length_a   1.000
_cell.length_b   1.000
_cell.length_c   1.000
_cell.angle_alpha   90.00
_cell.angle_beta   90.00
_cell.angle_gamma   90.00
#
_symmetry.space_group_name_H-M   'P 1'
#
loop_
_entity.id
_entity.type
_entity.pdbx_description
1 polymer ?
#
loop_
_entity_poly.entity_id
_entity_poly.type
_entity_poly.pdbx_seq_one_letter_code
_entity_poly.pdbx_strand_id
1 'polypeptide(L)'
;MTMTAEELLAGSSLTHEVDIPAELIRSNGADSTHSRVMLRPLTVRDLQRIAKAAHDDEKLSASLIIQQGLVEPALKIDQVSQLSAGLARFLVDRINSISGISTPQDELTELVQAPLARACFVLAKEFGWTPEEISGMTIGQILLYLEMTRGGEELP
;
A
#
# COMPACT_ATOMS: atom_id res chain seq x y z
N MET A 1 -17.77 33.01 -6.02
CA MET A 1 -16.42 33.52 -5.68
C MET A 1 -15.41 32.55 -6.24
N THR A 2 -14.32 33.04 -6.84
CA THR A 2 -13.21 32.24 -7.35
C THR A 2 -12.09 32.20 -6.30
N MET A 3 -11.49 31.04 -6.07
CA MET A 3 -10.41 30.90 -5.09
C MET A 3 -9.18 31.74 -5.46
N THR A 4 -8.49 32.28 -4.45
CA THR A 4 -7.21 32.98 -4.63
C THR A 4 -6.03 32.00 -4.65
N ALA A 5 -4.89 32.45 -5.16
CA ALA A 5 -3.66 31.65 -5.11
C ALA A 5 -3.20 31.35 -3.66
N GLU A 6 -3.42 32.29 -2.74
CA GLU A 6 -3.11 32.12 -1.32
C GLU A 6 -4.00 31.06 -0.67
N GLU A 7 -5.30 31.07 -0.99
CA GLU A 7 -6.23 30.05 -0.51
C GLU A 7 -5.91 28.65 -1.07
N LEU A 8 -5.42 28.56 -2.32
CA LEU A 8 -4.94 27.30 -2.89
C LEU A 8 -3.65 26.80 -2.22
N LEU A 9 -2.73 27.69 -1.89
CA LEU A 9 -1.46 27.35 -1.25
C LEU A 9 -1.61 27.05 0.25
N ALA A 10 -2.62 27.60 0.92
CA ALA A 10 -2.90 27.35 2.33
C ALA A 10 -3.14 25.86 2.65
N GLY A 11 -3.65 25.09 1.70
CA GLY A 11 -3.83 23.63 1.85
C GLY A 11 -2.52 22.86 2.08
N SER A 12 -1.38 23.41 1.65
CA SER A 12 -0.07 22.77 1.79
C SER A 12 0.52 22.82 3.20
N SER A 13 -0.03 23.66 4.08
CA SER A 13 0.38 23.82 5.48
C SER A 13 -0.61 23.19 6.47
N LEU A 14 -1.62 22.48 5.99
CA LEU A 14 -2.61 21.83 6.85
C LEU A 14 -1.96 20.66 7.60
N THR A 15 -2.19 20.59 8.91
CA THR A 15 -1.78 19.45 9.73
C THR A 15 -2.98 18.57 10.05
N HIS A 16 -2.75 17.26 10.04
CA HIS A 16 -3.74 16.22 10.28
C HIS A 16 -3.34 15.42 11.51
N GLU A 17 -4.26 15.32 12.46
CA GLU A 17 -4.13 14.40 13.59
C GLU A 17 -4.50 12.99 13.16
N VAL A 18 -3.58 12.05 13.41
CA VAL A 18 -3.75 10.66 13.04
C VAL A 18 -3.50 9.77 14.24
N ASP A 19 -4.51 8.99 14.58
CA ASP A 19 -4.39 7.91 15.54
C ASP A 19 -3.58 6.76 14.96
N ILE A 20 -2.60 6.29 15.73
CA ILE A 20 -1.81 5.13 15.37
C ILE A 20 -2.49 3.88 15.94
N PRO A 21 -2.74 2.83 15.12
CA PRO A 21 -3.31 1.57 15.59
C PRO A 21 -2.48 0.96 16.74
N ALA A 22 -3.16 0.52 17.80
CA ALA A 22 -2.50 0.03 19.00
C ALA A 22 -1.64 -1.22 18.74
N GLU A 23 -1.99 -2.04 17.74
CA GLU A 23 -1.17 -3.18 17.32
C GLU A 23 0.22 -2.79 16.77
N LEU A 24 0.40 -1.55 16.28
CA LEU A 24 1.65 -1.09 15.68
C LEU A 24 2.64 -0.49 16.69
N ILE A 25 2.23 -0.28 17.96
CA ILE A 25 2.97 0.55 18.95
C ILE A 25 3.55 -0.27 20.12
N ARG A 26 3.35 -1.58 20.18
CA ARG A 26 3.81 -2.35 21.35
C ARG A 26 5.34 -2.46 21.43
N SER A 27 5.95 -1.74 22.39
CA SER A 27 6.84 -2.29 23.45
C SER A 27 7.48 -1.19 24.33
N ASN A 28 6.78 -0.76 25.40
CA ASN A 28 7.32 -0.52 26.75
C ASN A 28 6.26 0.14 27.66
N GLY A 29 5.33 -0.65 28.20
CA GLY A 29 4.68 -0.42 29.50
C GLY A 29 3.96 0.91 29.79
N ALA A 30 3.76 1.79 28.82
CA ALA A 30 2.97 3.01 29.00
C ALA A 30 1.57 2.78 28.45
N ASP A 31 0.54 3.07 29.27
CA ASP A 31 -0.86 3.07 28.90
C ASP A 31 -1.09 3.91 27.62
N SER A 32 -1.06 3.26 26.46
CA SER A 32 -1.17 3.90 25.15
C SER A 32 -2.63 4.00 24.74
N THR A 33 -3.43 4.75 25.51
CA THR A 33 -4.86 4.94 25.18
C THR A 33 -5.04 5.88 23.98
N HIS A 34 -4.05 6.73 23.65
CA HIS A 34 -4.11 7.65 22.51
C HIS A 34 -2.70 7.99 21.97
N SER A 35 -2.09 7.12 21.18
CA SER A 35 -0.86 7.49 20.45
C SER A 35 -1.24 8.17 19.14
N ARG A 36 -1.10 9.49 19.12
CA ARG A 36 -1.41 10.36 17.98
C ARG A 36 -0.13 10.96 17.40
N VAL A 37 -0.15 11.19 16.09
CA VAL A 37 0.91 11.90 15.36
C VAL A 37 0.31 13.04 14.54
N MET A 38 1.12 14.06 14.29
CA MET A 38 0.79 15.15 13.38
C MET A 38 1.43 14.90 12.03
N LEU A 39 0.61 14.82 10.99
CA LEU A 39 1.07 14.69 9.60
C LEU A 39 0.73 15.94 8.80
N ARG A 40 1.47 16.21 7.75
CA ARG A 40 1.15 17.23 6.76
C ARG A 40 1.18 16.62 5.34
N PRO A 41 0.39 17.15 4.40
CA PRO A 41 0.49 16.73 3.02
C PRO A 41 1.85 17.12 2.42
N LEU A 42 2.34 16.26 1.52
CA LEU A 42 3.51 16.53 0.72
C LEU A 42 3.18 17.51 -0.39
N THR A 43 4.04 18.51 -0.56
CA THR A 43 3.93 19.44 -1.69
C THR A 43 4.59 18.88 -2.94
N VAL A 44 4.29 19.45 -4.11
CA VAL A 44 4.99 19.12 -5.36
C VAL A 44 6.51 19.29 -5.22
N ARG A 45 6.96 20.31 -4.46
CA ARG A 45 8.37 20.56 -4.17
C ARG A 45 8.99 19.43 -3.34
N ASP A 46 8.23 18.90 -2.38
CA ASP A 46 8.68 17.79 -1.54
C ASP A 46 8.87 16.53 -2.38
N LEU A 47 7.88 16.20 -3.23
CA LEU A 47 7.96 15.04 -4.12
C LEU A 47 9.15 15.11 -5.08
N GLN A 48 9.40 16.27 -5.68
CA GLN A 48 10.58 16.47 -6.55
C GLN A 48 11.90 16.27 -5.82
N ARG A 49 11.99 16.73 -4.56
CA ARG A 49 13.19 16.55 -3.73
C ARG A 49 13.39 15.10 -3.33
N ILE A 50 12.31 14.41 -2.95
CA ILE A 50 12.33 12.99 -2.60
C ILE A 50 12.79 12.16 -3.80
N ALA A 51 12.17 12.35 -4.98
CA ALA A 51 12.54 11.65 -6.20
C ALA A 51 14.02 11.85 -6.57
N LYS A 52 14.50 13.10 -6.46
CA LYS A 52 15.91 13.42 -6.72
C LYS A 52 16.87 12.80 -5.70
N ALA A 53 16.49 12.77 -4.41
CA ALA A 53 17.35 12.24 -3.36
C ALA A 53 17.40 10.71 -3.38
N ALA A 54 16.27 10.07 -3.68
CA ALA A 54 16.13 8.62 -3.64
C ALA A 54 16.88 7.89 -4.78
N HIS A 55 17.08 8.52 -5.94
CA HIS A 55 17.73 7.87 -7.10
C HIS A 55 17.13 6.49 -7.42
N ASP A 56 15.79 6.39 -7.46
CA ASP A 56 15.02 5.15 -7.65
C ASP A 56 15.13 4.10 -6.53
N ASP A 57 15.73 4.42 -5.37
CA ASP A 57 15.66 3.57 -4.18
C ASP A 57 14.31 3.74 -3.47
N GLU A 58 13.47 2.71 -3.56
CA GLU A 58 12.14 2.68 -2.93
C GLU A 58 12.19 2.77 -1.40
N LYS A 59 13.20 2.18 -0.75
CA LYS A 59 13.32 2.18 0.72
C LYS A 59 13.73 3.56 1.22
N LEU A 60 14.65 4.21 0.50
CA LEU A 60 15.04 5.58 0.79
C LEU A 60 13.89 6.55 0.50
N SER A 61 13.12 6.33 -0.56
CA SER A 61 11.91 7.11 -0.88
C SER A 61 10.90 7.06 0.26
N ALA A 62 10.57 5.87 0.76
CA ALA A 62 9.65 5.69 1.89
C ALA A 62 10.16 6.41 3.15
N SER A 63 11.47 6.34 3.42
CA SER A 63 12.07 6.99 4.58
C SER A 63 12.00 8.52 4.50
N LEU A 64 12.20 9.08 3.31
CA LEU A 64 12.11 10.51 3.04
C LEU A 64 10.66 11.02 3.06
N ILE A 65 9.70 10.21 2.58
CA ILE A 65 8.26 10.50 2.69
C ILE A 65 7.88 10.68 4.16
N ILE A 66 8.24 9.72 5.02
CA ILE A 66 7.94 9.78 6.45
C ILE A 66 8.62 11.00 7.08
N GLN A 67 9.90 11.22 6.81
CA GLN A 67 10.63 12.37 7.35
C GLN A 67 9.97 13.71 6.99
N GLN A 68 9.47 13.85 5.77
CA GLN A 68 8.93 15.11 5.27
C GLN A 68 7.46 15.34 5.64
N GLY A 69 6.69 14.26 5.81
CA GLY A 69 5.27 14.29 6.13
C GLY A 69 4.96 14.23 7.63
N LEU A 70 5.85 13.68 8.46
CA LEU A 70 5.66 13.60 9.91
C LEU A 70 6.14 14.89 10.61
N VAL A 71 5.20 15.65 11.15
CA VAL A 71 5.46 16.92 11.84
C VAL A 71 5.79 16.69 13.31
N GLU A 72 4.97 15.88 13.98
CA GLU A 72 5.16 15.53 15.39
C GLU A 72 4.83 14.04 15.62
N PRO A 73 5.74 13.26 16.24
CA PRO A 73 7.10 13.63 16.63
C PRO A 73 8.03 13.78 15.41
N ALA A 74 8.82 14.86 15.37
CA ALA A 74 9.78 15.05 14.28
C ALA A 74 10.89 13.98 14.33
N LEU A 75 11.03 13.19 13.27
CA LEU A 75 12.02 12.12 13.16
C LEU A 75 13.17 12.48 12.21
N LYS A 76 14.38 12.09 12.58
CA LYS A 76 15.53 12.06 11.66
C LYS A 76 15.49 10.81 10.80
N ILE A 77 16.15 10.84 9.65
CA ILE A 77 16.21 9.70 8.72
C ILE A 77 16.68 8.40 9.40
N ASP A 78 17.69 8.49 10.29
CA ASP A 78 18.21 7.34 11.04
C ASP A 78 17.22 6.78 12.08
N GLN A 79 16.23 7.57 12.50
CA GLN A 79 15.17 7.13 13.40
C GLN A 79 14.01 6.52 12.61
N VAL A 80 13.75 7.03 11.41
CA VAL A 80 12.74 6.45 10.49
C VAL A 80 13.12 5.02 10.12
N SER A 81 14.41 4.74 9.89
CA SER A 81 14.90 3.38 9.60
C SER A 81 14.77 2.39 10.77
N GLN A 82 14.52 2.90 11.99
CA GLN A 82 14.31 2.08 13.18
C GLN A 82 12.83 1.78 13.45
N LEU A 83 11.91 2.38 12.68
CA LEU A 83 10.48 2.09 12.80
C LEU A 83 10.19 0.64 12.42
N SER A 84 9.18 0.05 13.07
CA SER A 84 8.68 -1.25 12.63
C SER A 84 8.15 -1.13 11.20
N ALA A 85 8.36 -2.15 10.38
CA ALA A 85 7.94 -2.13 8.98
C ALA A 85 6.44 -1.82 8.81
N GLY A 86 5.61 -2.34 9.72
CA GLY A 86 4.16 -2.06 9.74
C GLY A 86 3.83 -0.59 10.04
N LEU A 87 4.54 0.03 10.99
CA LEU A 87 4.35 1.44 11.30
C LEU A 87 4.85 2.35 10.18
N ALA A 88 6.00 2.04 9.58
CA ALA A 88 6.51 2.77 8.43
C ALA A 88 5.53 2.73 7.25
N ARG A 89 4.98 1.54 6.94
CA ARG A 89 3.96 1.38 5.90
C ARG A 89 2.70 2.18 6.20
N PHE A 90 2.16 2.08 7.42
CA PHE A 90 0.99 2.84 7.84
C PHE A 90 1.19 4.36 7.66
N LEU A 91 2.35 4.89 8.07
CA LEU A 91 2.65 6.31 7.95
C LEU A 91 2.76 6.75 6.48
N VAL A 92 3.44 5.97 5.63
CA VAL A 92 3.52 6.26 4.19
C VAL A 92 2.13 6.28 3.56
N ASP A 93 1.30 5.27 3.82
CA ASP A 93 -0.06 5.19 3.27
C ASP A 93 -0.91 6.39 3.69
N ARG A 94 -0.81 6.78 4.97
CA ARG A 94 -1.54 7.93 5.48
C ARG A 94 -1.04 9.24 4.89
N ILE A 95 0.27 9.46 4.81
CA ILE A 95 0.88 10.65 4.21
C ILE A 95 0.45 10.75 2.74
N ASN A 96 0.48 9.64 2.01
CA ASN A 96 0.05 9.60 0.62
C ASN A 96 -1.44 9.96 0.47
N SER A 97 -2.29 9.37 1.31
CA SER A 97 -3.72 9.67 1.35
C SER A 97 -4.02 11.16 1.59
N ILE A 98 -3.43 11.78 2.62
CA ILE A 98 -3.65 13.21 2.92
C ILE A 98 -3.06 14.14 1.85
N SER A 99 -2.00 13.69 1.16
CA SER A 99 -1.39 14.45 0.07
C SER A 99 -2.17 14.34 -1.25
N GLY A 100 -3.23 13.53 -1.29
CA GLY A 100 -3.98 13.27 -2.51
C GLY A 100 -3.17 12.49 -3.57
N ILE A 101 -2.11 11.80 -3.15
CA ILE A 101 -1.33 10.91 -4.01
C ILE A 101 -1.81 9.48 -3.72
N SER A 102 -2.78 9.01 -4.49
CA SER A 102 -3.09 7.58 -4.48
C SER A 102 -1.91 6.86 -5.08
N THR A 103 -1.31 5.91 -4.36
CA THR A 103 -0.38 4.95 -4.96
C THR A 103 -1.23 3.93 -5.73
N PRO A 104 -1.35 3.99 -7.07
CA PRO A 104 -2.26 3.12 -7.82
C PRO A 104 -1.73 1.68 -7.91
N GLN A 105 -0.47 1.46 -7.51
CA GLN A 105 0.23 0.22 -7.76
C GLN A 105 -0.20 -0.90 -6.80
N ASP A 106 -0.63 -0.57 -5.58
CA ASP A 106 -1.16 -1.58 -4.65
C ASP A 106 -2.66 -1.85 -4.89
N GLU A 107 -3.50 -0.83 -5.07
CA GLU A 107 -4.94 -1.05 -5.26
C GLU A 107 -5.28 -1.78 -6.56
N LEU A 108 -4.60 -1.47 -7.68
CA LEU A 108 -4.87 -2.14 -8.95
C LEU A 108 -4.31 -3.56 -8.96
N THR A 109 -3.13 -3.78 -8.38
CA THR A 109 -2.53 -5.12 -8.26
C THR A 109 -3.38 -5.99 -7.34
N GLU A 110 -3.85 -5.48 -6.20
CA GLU A 110 -4.67 -6.24 -5.26
C GLU A 110 -6.09 -6.52 -5.82
N LEU A 111 -6.69 -5.56 -6.55
CA LEU A 111 -7.98 -5.75 -7.24
C LEU A 111 -7.89 -6.69 -8.45
N VAL A 112 -6.74 -6.78 -9.13
CA VAL A 112 -6.53 -7.71 -10.26
C VAL A 112 -6.12 -9.09 -9.77
N GLN A 113 -5.28 -9.18 -8.73
CA GLN A 113 -4.82 -10.44 -8.17
C GLN A 113 -5.89 -11.14 -7.34
N ALA A 114 -6.79 -10.42 -6.66
CA ALA A 114 -7.83 -11.07 -5.83
C ALA A 114 -8.83 -11.92 -6.64
N PRO A 115 -9.37 -11.50 -7.80
CA PRO A 115 -10.18 -12.36 -8.67
C PRO A 115 -9.41 -13.55 -9.25
N LEU A 116 -8.16 -13.34 -9.68
CA LEU A 116 -7.29 -14.39 -10.22
C LEU A 116 -6.93 -15.44 -9.18
N ALA A 117 -6.56 -15.02 -7.97
CA ALA A 117 -6.28 -15.92 -6.84
C ALA A 117 -7.52 -16.73 -6.45
N ARG A 118 -8.71 -16.11 -6.46
CA ARG A 118 -9.99 -16.83 -6.28
C ARG A 118 -10.23 -17.86 -7.38
N ALA A 119 -9.96 -17.52 -8.64
CA ALA A 119 -10.09 -18.46 -9.76
C ALA A 119 -9.13 -19.64 -9.62
N CYS A 120 -7.86 -19.41 -9.27
CA CYS A 120 -6.89 -20.48 -9.00
C CYS A 120 -7.35 -21.38 -7.86
N PHE A 121 -7.89 -20.82 -6.77
CA PHE A 121 -8.40 -21.61 -5.65
C PHE A 121 -9.64 -22.44 -6.00
N VAL A 122 -10.57 -21.90 -6.78
CA VAL A 122 -11.74 -22.64 -7.26
C VAL A 122 -11.32 -23.78 -8.18
N LEU A 123 -10.41 -23.53 -9.12
CA LEU A 123 -9.88 -24.57 -10.02
C LEU A 123 -9.11 -25.66 -9.25
N ALA A 124 -8.29 -25.29 -8.26
CA ALA A 124 -7.58 -26.22 -7.39
C ALA A 124 -8.55 -27.18 -6.68
N LYS A 125 -9.63 -26.63 -6.13
CA LYS A 125 -10.65 -27.39 -5.40
C LYS A 125 -11.44 -28.33 -6.30
N GLU A 126 -11.86 -27.87 -7.48
CA GLU A 126 -12.69 -28.67 -8.39
C GLU A 126 -11.91 -29.80 -9.08
N PHE A 127 -10.62 -29.59 -9.37
CA PHE A 127 -9.79 -30.54 -10.12
C PHE A 127 -8.81 -31.33 -9.23
N GLY A 128 -8.76 -31.05 -7.93
CA GLY A 128 -7.83 -31.67 -6.99
C GLY A 128 -6.37 -31.24 -7.20
N TRP A 129 -6.14 -30.14 -7.92
CA TRP A 129 -4.80 -29.59 -8.17
C TRP A 129 -4.35 -28.69 -7.03
N THR A 130 -3.03 -28.56 -6.88
CA THR A 130 -2.41 -27.60 -5.95
C THR A 130 -2.30 -26.22 -6.60
N PRO A 131 -2.26 -25.14 -5.79
CA PRO A 131 -2.03 -23.79 -6.30
C PRO A 131 -0.73 -23.66 -7.12
N GLU A 132 0.31 -24.42 -6.74
CA GLU A 132 1.59 -24.47 -7.44
C GLU A 132 1.47 -25.10 -8.84
N GLU A 133 0.68 -26.18 -8.97
CA GLU A 133 0.43 -26.83 -10.27
C GLU A 133 -0.32 -25.91 -11.22
N ILE A 134 -1.30 -25.14 -10.73
CA ILE A 134 -2.07 -24.18 -11.54
C ILE A 134 -1.19 -23.01 -12.00
N SER A 135 -0.33 -22.50 -11.11
CA SER A 135 0.61 -21.42 -11.41
C SER A 135 1.64 -21.82 -12.48
N GLY A 136 1.98 -23.11 -12.55
CA GLY A 136 2.85 -23.67 -13.58
C GLY A 136 2.18 -23.91 -14.94
N MET A 137 0.87 -23.76 -15.05
CA MET A 137 0.11 -24.01 -16.27
C MET A 137 -0.20 -22.74 -17.06
N THR A 138 -0.10 -22.84 -18.38
CA THR A 138 -0.56 -21.77 -19.27
C THR A 138 -2.09 -21.75 -19.36
N ILE A 139 -2.66 -20.59 -19.67
CA ILE A 139 -4.12 -20.44 -19.85
C ILE A 139 -4.70 -21.43 -20.88
N GLY A 140 -3.94 -21.75 -21.93
CA GLY A 140 -4.36 -22.73 -22.96
C GLY A 140 -4.42 -24.17 -22.43
N GLN A 141 -3.50 -24.55 -21.53
CA GLN A 141 -3.54 -25.85 -20.87
C GLN A 141 -4.74 -25.95 -19.91
N ILE A 142 -5.02 -24.90 -19.13
CA ILE A 142 -6.17 -24.85 -18.24
C ILE A 142 -7.49 -24.99 -19.02
N LEU A 143 -7.63 -24.27 -20.14
CA LEU A 143 -8.81 -24.36 -21.01
C LEU A 143 -8.99 -25.76 -21.62
N LEU A 144 -7.90 -26.42 -22.03
CA LEU A 144 -7.96 -27.78 -22.56
C LEU A 144 -8.49 -28.79 -21.52
N TYR A 145 -8.04 -28.72 -20.27
CA TYR A 145 -8.55 -29.58 -19.20
C TYR A 145 -10.01 -29.29 -18.84
N LEU A 146 -10.44 -28.02 -18.90
CA LEU A 146 -11.84 -27.62 -18.72
C LEU A 146 -12.73 -28.15 -19.86
N GLU A 147 -12.24 -28.16 -21.10
CA GLU A 147 -12.95 -28.76 -22.23
C GLU A 147 -13.03 -30.27 -22.13
N MET A 148 -11.97 -30.95 -21.69
CA MET A 148 -11.98 -32.41 -21.50
C MET A 148 -12.92 -32.85 -20.38
N THR A 149 -13.13 -32.03 -19.35
CA THR A 149 -14.13 -32.31 -18.30
C THR A 149 -15.56 -32.02 -18.74
N ARG A 150 -15.79 -31.02 -19.61
CA ARG A 150 -17.11 -30.78 -20.24
C ARG A 150 -17.44 -31.77 -21.35
N GLY A 151 -16.44 -32.29 -22.05
CA GLY A 151 -16.60 -33.26 -23.15
C GLY A 151 -16.83 -34.70 -22.68
N GLY A 152 -16.81 -34.96 -21.37
CA GLY A 152 -17.11 -36.27 -20.78
C GLY A 152 -18.60 -36.55 -20.55
N GLU A 153 -19.48 -35.59 -20.80
CA GLU A 153 -20.93 -35.71 -20.57
C GLU A 153 -21.78 -35.98 -21.82
N GLU A 154 -21.16 -36.25 -22.98
CA GLU A 154 -21.91 -36.76 -24.15
C GLU A 154 -21.33 -38.07 -24.71
N LEU A 155 -22.04 -39.15 -24.35
CA LEU A 155 -22.38 -40.39 -25.11
C LEU A 155 -21.94 -41.70 -24.45
N PRO A 156 -22.80 -42.75 -24.48
CA PRO A 156 -24.20 -42.86 -24.05
C PRO A 156 -24.38 -43.73 -22.79
#